data_AF-A0A7R8ZGD3-F1
#
_entry.id   AF-A0A7R8ZGD3-F1
#
_cell.length_a   1.000
_cell.length_b   1.000
_cell.length_c   1.000
_cell.angle_alpha   90.00
_cell.angle_beta   90.00
_cell.angle_gamma   90.00
#
_symmetry.space_group_name_H-M   'P 1'
#
loop_
_entity.id
_entity.type
_entity.pdbx_description
1 polymer ?
#
loop_
_entity_poly.entity_id
_entity_poly.type
_entity_poly.pdbx_seq_one_letter_code
_entity_poly.pdbx_strand_id
1 'polypeptide(L)'
;CSGITGSTFKLDENGDSEGNFSVLALKPFNWTEDNFTCSYHMVTVASFLQGAHGDLPEYKLNSPGYTIDWPEGRKPNDEPSCGFDNERCKSDSLHDSIVAASVLGLILVCASFMALSIYRKWKIEQEIEGLLWKIDPQELRGLVSATSYESRCGAQVFAATGQYKSVMVRIKELKFSKKKDINRDVMKQMRVLRDIRHDNINSFIGACLEPLRVLIVTDYCAKGSLYDIVENEDIKLDNMFVASLVHDLIKGMLFIHNNSVLVYHGNLKSSNCVVTSRWVLQITDFGLHDLRHCAESDSIGEHQYYRNLFWKSPELLRDLNSSVYGSPKADVYAFAIILYEIIGRHGPFGLCPYEPREIVERVKKYVEDDEVPFRPDLDLLHESDVKCPDYVLSCMQDCWAETPDARPDFSVIRNRLKKMREGMQHNIMDQMMDIMEKYANNLEDLVNERTRLLYEEKQKTEDLLHRMLPAPVAQQLTKGIGVEPESFDFVTIYFSDIVGFTAMSAESSPLQVSGLPLKNGDRHAGEIASMSLDLLEAIRVHRIAHRPNDVLKLRIGIHTGYKLCRLGEPLP
;
A
#
# COMPACT_ATOMS: atom_id res chain seq x y z
N CYS A 1 -0.47 72.22 85.21
CA CYS A 1 -1.51 71.53 86.01
C CYS A 1 -0.90 71.01 87.31
N SER A 2 -1.67 70.86 88.39
CA SER A 2 -1.17 70.28 89.64
C SER A 2 -1.46 68.77 89.65
N GLY A 3 -0.44 67.95 89.89
CA GLY A 3 -0.57 66.50 89.99
C GLY A 3 -1.16 66.05 91.33
N ILE A 4 -1.55 64.77 91.40
CA ILE A 4 -2.17 64.13 92.59
C ILE A 4 -1.28 64.23 93.85
N THR A 5 0.04 64.38 93.69
CA THR A 5 1.00 64.54 94.79
C THR A 5 1.36 66.00 95.10
N GLY A 6 0.67 66.98 94.49
CA GLY A 6 0.92 68.41 94.69
C GLY A 6 2.09 68.98 93.88
N SER A 7 2.71 68.18 93.01
CA SER A 7 3.79 68.61 92.10
C SER A 7 3.21 69.32 90.86
N THR A 8 3.78 70.47 90.50
CA THR A 8 3.38 71.26 89.32
C THR A 8 4.12 70.77 88.08
N PHE A 9 3.38 70.43 87.02
CA PHE A 9 3.95 70.08 85.71
C PHE A 9 3.50 71.09 84.63
N LYS A 10 4.42 71.35 83.69
CA LYS A 10 4.21 72.17 82.50
C LYS A 10 4.04 71.27 81.28
N LEU A 11 3.40 71.76 80.24
CA LEU A 11 3.35 71.10 78.94
C LEU A 11 4.26 71.90 78.00
N ASP A 12 5.10 71.23 77.23
CA ASP A 12 5.92 71.88 76.22
C ASP A 12 5.12 72.19 74.94
N GLU A 13 5.78 72.76 73.93
CA GLU A 13 5.16 73.13 72.65
C GLU A 13 4.66 71.92 71.84
N ASN A 14 5.14 70.71 72.14
CA ASN A 14 4.72 69.46 71.50
C ASN A 14 3.58 68.77 72.26
N GLY A 15 3.16 69.32 73.40
CA GLY A 15 2.14 68.74 74.27
C GLY A 15 2.67 67.65 75.20
N ASP A 16 3.99 67.51 75.32
CA ASP A 16 4.62 66.59 76.25
C ASP A 16 4.67 67.20 77.65
N SER A 17 4.40 66.39 78.67
CA SER A 17 4.42 66.85 80.06
C SER A 17 5.85 66.97 80.58
N GLU A 18 6.30 68.19 80.82
CA GLU A 18 7.55 68.50 81.53
C GLU A 18 7.31 68.60 83.04
N GLY A 19 7.89 67.68 83.80
CA GLY A 19 7.79 67.67 85.24
C GLY A 19 8.63 66.58 85.89
N ASN A 20 8.78 66.66 87.21
CA ASN A 20 9.43 65.59 87.96
C ASN A 20 8.43 64.47 88.21
N PHE A 21 8.73 63.25 87.73
CA PHE A 21 7.86 62.09 87.94
C PHE A 21 8.39 61.22 89.07
N SER A 22 7.50 60.80 89.98
CA SER A 22 7.84 59.84 91.02
C SER A 22 7.39 58.45 90.60
N VAL A 23 8.31 57.48 90.64
CA VAL A 23 7.99 56.07 90.44
C VAL A 23 7.58 55.48 91.78
N LEU A 24 6.32 55.05 91.85
CA LEU A 24 5.76 54.39 93.02
C LEU A 24 5.78 52.88 92.81
N ALA A 25 6.20 52.13 93.83
CA ALA A 25 6.04 50.68 93.87
C ALA A 25 5.26 50.27 95.12
N LEU A 26 4.42 49.26 94.97
CA LEU A 26 3.67 48.67 96.08
C LEU A 26 4.62 47.81 96.92
N LYS A 27 4.87 48.21 98.17
CA LYS A 27 5.77 47.51 99.09
C LYS A 27 5.02 47.03 100.33
N PRO A 28 5.34 45.84 100.86
CA PRO A 28 4.71 45.35 102.08
C PRO A 28 5.03 46.28 103.25
N PHE A 29 3.99 46.67 103.99
CA PHE A 29 4.08 47.54 105.15
C PHE A 29 3.05 47.06 106.15
N ASN A 30 3.40 46.95 107.42
CA ASN A 30 2.48 46.49 108.45
C ASN A 30 1.97 47.71 109.22
N TRP A 31 0.80 48.19 108.83
CA TRP A 31 0.08 49.24 109.56
C TRP A 31 -1.28 48.73 110.00
N THR A 32 -1.55 48.85 111.30
CA THR A 32 -2.79 48.41 111.94
C THR A 32 -3.30 49.51 112.85
N GLU A 33 -4.43 50.11 112.50
CA GLU A 33 -5.15 51.08 113.33
C GLU A 33 -6.65 50.83 113.19
N ASP A 34 -7.38 50.80 114.31
CA ASP A 34 -8.85 50.67 114.43
C ASP A 34 -9.56 49.85 113.32
N ASN A 35 -9.34 48.53 113.31
CA ASN A 35 -9.95 47.54 112.41
C ASN A 35 -9.56 47.63 110.91
N PHE A 36 -8.55 48.42 110.53
CA PHE A 36 -8.00 48.41 109.17
C PHE A 36 -6.55 47.91 109.16
N THR A 37 -6.31 46.77 108.50
CA THR A 37 -4.97 46.23 108.25
C THR A 37 -4.57 46.54 106.82
N CYS A 38 -3.61 47.43 106.62
CA CYS A 38 -3.02 47.67 105.31
C CYS A 38 -1.69 46.93 105.24
N SER A 39 -1.63 45.84 104.47
CA SER A 39 -0.44 45.00 104.32
C SER A 39 0.53 45.49 103.24
N TYR A 40 0.13 46.49 102.45
CA TYR A 40 0.93 47.07 101.39
C TYR A 40 0.70 48.58 101.29
N HIS A 41 1.76 49.34 101.07
CA HIS A 41 1.70 50.78 100.81
C HIS A 41 2.50 51.15 99.56
N MET A 42 2.11 52.22 98.90
CA MET A 42 2.85 52.75 97.75
C MET A 42 4.03 53.59 98.26
N VAL A 43 5.25 53.20 97.90
CA VAL A 43 6.50 53.91 98.25
C VAL A 43 7.12 54.48 97.00
N THR A 44 7.67 55.69 97.10
CA THR A 44 8.52 56.28 96.06
C THR A 44 9.86 55.55 95.99
N VAL A 45 10.03 54.69 94.97
CA VAL A 45 11.27 53.91 94.77
C VAL A 45 12.28 54.64 93.89
N ALA A 46 11.82 55.53 93.03
CA ALA A 46 12.69 56.34 92.19
C ALA A 46 12.00 57.64 91.77
N SER A 47 12.78 58.57 91.25
CA SER A 47 12.29 59.82 90.68
C SER A 47 12.99 60.12 89.37
N PHE A 48 12.23 60.60 88.40
CA PHE A 48 12.70 61.22 87.18
C PHE A 48 12.77 62.73 87.44
N LEU A 49 13.97 63.29 87.46
CA LEU A 49 14.19 64.71 87.68
C LEU A 49 14.56 65.37 86.36
N GLN A 50 13.84 66.43 85.99
CA GLN A 50 14.12 67.20 84.78
C GLN A 50 15.45 67.96 84.94
N GLY A 51 16.36 67.81 83.97
CA GLY A 51 17.62 68.57 83.93
C GLY A 51 17.39 70.05 83.60
N ALA A 52 18.30 70.93 84.02
CA ALA A 52 18.15 72.39 83.95
C ALA A 52 18.04 73.00 82.53
N HIS A 53 18.15 72.20 81.46
CA HIS A 53 18.24 72.68 80.07
C HIS A 53 17.41 71.90 79.04
N GLY A 54 16.32 71.24 79.43
CA GLY A 54 15.45 70.54 78.47
C GLY A 54 15.97 69.17 78.02
N ASP A 55 17.01 68.65 78.68
CA ASP A 55 17.48 67.28 78.49
C ASP A 55 16.46 66.27 79.07
N LEU A 56 16.47 65.04 78.52
CA LEU A 56 15.67 63.91 79.00
C LEU A 56 15.80 63.76 80.52
N PRO A 57 14.70 63.52 81.26
CA PRO A 57 14.75 63.45 82.71
C PRO A 57 15.64 62.30 83.20
N GLU A 58 16.50 62.59 84.17
CA GLU A 58 17.44 61.62 84.73
C GLU A 58 16.74 60.73 85.78
N TYR A 59 16.86 59.41 85.62
CA TYR A 59 16.33 58.45 86.60
C TYR A 59 17.26 58.34 87.82
N LYS A 60 16.79 58.79 88.98
CA LYS A 60 17.47 58.64 90.27
C LYS A 60 16.72 57.71 91.20
N LEU A 61 17.42 56.67 91.67
CA LEU A 61 16.94 55.77 92.71
C LEU A 61 16.97 56.48 94.07
N ASN A 62 15.85 56.43 94.79
CA ASN A 62 15.77 57.02 96.13
C ASN A 62 16.21 55.98 97.17
N SER A 63 17.40 56.18 97.73
CA SER A 63 18.00 55.44 98.85
C SER A 63 18.34 53.96 98.62
N PRO A 64 19.44 53.44 99.22
CA PRO A 64 19.78 52.02 99.16
C PRO A 64 18.83 51.22 100.04
N GLY A 65 17.79 50.62 99.45
CA GLY A 65 16.85 49.74 100.17
C GLY A 65 15.51 49.52 99.48
N TYR A 66 15.11 50.40 98.56
CA TYR A 66 13.81 50.33 97.89
C TYR A 66 13.98 50.18 96.36
N THR A 67 14.02 48.94 95.87
CA THR A 67 14.06 48.63 94.42
C THR A 67 12.70 48.23 93.87
N ILE A 68 12.49 48.32 92.55
CA ILE A 68 11.29 47.79 91.88
C ILE A 68 11.34 46.25 91.93
N ASP A 69 10.28 45.62 92.43
CA ASP A 69 10.16 44.15 92.46
C ASP A 69 9.59 43.66 91.13
N TRP A 70 10.47 43.23 90.22
CA TRP A 70 10.06 42.64 88.96
C TRP A 70 9.61 41.18 89.18
N PRO A 71 8.53 40.70 88.54
CA PRO A 71 8.00 39.33 88.74
C PRO A 71 9.03 38.20 88.58
N GLU A 72 10.02 38.37 87.69
CA GLU A 72 11.10 37.40 87.45
C GLU A 72 12.47 37.86 88.00
N GLY A 73 12.47 38.85 88.91
CA GLY A 73 13.69 39.40 89.51
C GLY A 73 14.58 40.20 88.55
N ARG A 74 14.18 40.35 87.28
CA ARG A 74 14.89 41.15 86.25
C ARG A 74 13.94 42.13 85.59
N LYS A 75 14.46 43.31 85.24
CA LYS A 75 13.72 44.27 84.42
C LYS A 75 13.34 43.62 83.07
N PRO A 76 12.09 43.72 82.62
CA PRO A 76 11.72 43.34 81.26
C PRO A 76 12.52 44.15 80.24
N ASN A 77 12.70 43.60 79.04
CA ASN A 77 13.24 44.37 77.92
C ASN A 77 12.16 45.35 77.42
N ASP A 78 12.59 46.52 76.98
CA ASP A 78 11.69 47.59 76.49
C ASP A 78 10.90 47.16 75.24
N GLU A 79 11.39 46.15 74.52
CA GLU A 79 10.72 45.52 73.39
C GLU A 79 10.95 44.00 73.42
N PRO A 80 9.92 43.16 73.13
CA PRO A 80 10.10 41.72 72.95
C PRO A 80 11.10 41.42 71.83
N SER A 81 11.80 40.28 71.90
CA SER A 81 12.80 39.88 70.90
C SER A 81 12.25 39.76 69.47
N CYS A 82 10.94 39.59 69.31
CA CYS A 82 10.26 39.51 68.03
C CYS A 82 9.49 40.79 67.64
N GLY A 83 9.62 41.89 68.40
CA GLY A 83 8.72 43.05 68.30
C GLY A 83 7.34 42.76 68.87
N PHE A 84 6.54 43.79 69.15
CA PHE A 84 5.21 43.62 69.74
C PHE A 84 4.22 42.93 68.79
N ASP A 85 4.38 43.15 67.48
CA ASP A 85 3.54 42.59 66.41
C ASP A 85 4.27 41.54 65.55
N ASN A 86 5.30 40.89 66.10
CA ASN A 86 6.05 39.82 65.44
C ASN A 86 6.86 40.26 64.18
N GLU A 87 7.08 41.57 64.03
CA GLU A 87 7.70 42.20 62.86
C GLU A 87 9.18 41.83 62.66
N ARG A 88 9.88 41.47 63.75
CA ARG A 88 11.31 41.13 63.71
C ARG A 88 11.57 39.63 63.52
N CYS A 89 10.52 38.81 63.42
CA CYS A 89 10.64 37.39 63.09
C CYS A 89 10.84 37.20 61.58
N LYS A 90 11.94 36.57 61.17
CA LYS A 90 12.12 36.14 59.77
C LYS A 90 11.08 35.06 59.43
N SER A 91 10.24 35.30 58.45
CA SER A 91 9.34 34.27 57.91
C SER A 91 10.13 33.25 57.08
N ASP A 92 9.75 31.97 57.18
CA ASP A 92 10.30 30.80 56.45
C ASP A 92 10.09 30.83 54.92
N SER A 93 9.99 32.03 54.34
CA SER A 93 9.82 32.29 52.89
C SER A 93 10.91 31.65 52.01
N LEU A 94 12.10 31.39 52.55
CA LEU A 94 13.17 30.71 51.83
C LEU A 94 12.85 29.22 51.63
N HIS A 95 12.26 28.56 52.63
CA HIS A 95 12.00 27.13 52.56
C HIS A 95 10.87 26.82 51.56
N ASP A 96 9.81 27.64 51.59
CA ASP A 96 8.69 27.54 50.64
C ASP A 96 9.14 27.79 49.20
N SER A 97 10.04 28.75 48.99
CA SER A 97 10.61 29.05 47.67
C SER A 97 11.47 27.90 47.13
N ILE A 98 12.25 27.23 47.98
CA ILE A 98 13.07 26.07 47.61
C ILE A 98 12.19 24.88 47.23
N VAL A 99 11.14 24.60 48.02
CA VAL A 99 10.19 23.52 47.71
C VAL A 99 9.49 23.79 46.39
N ALA A 100 8.99 25.02 46.17
CA ALA A 100 8.35 25.39 44.91
C ALA A 100 9.30 25.25 43.70
N ALA A 101 10.55 25.68 43.81
CA ALA A 101 11.56 25.54 42.75
C ALA A 101 11.89 24.06 42.45
N SER A 102 11.97 23.22 43.49
CA SER A 102 12.24 21.78 43.33
C SER A 102 11.09 21.04 42.62
N VAL A 103 9.84 21.40 42.95
CA VAL A 103 8.65 20.84 42.30
C VAL A 103 8.58 21.27 40.83
N LEU A 104 8.86 22.54 40.52
CA LEU A 104 8.94 23.04 39.14
C LEU A 104 10.05 22.34 38.34
N GLY A 105 11.21 22.11 38.96
CA GLY A 105 12.32 21.36 38.36
C GLY A 105 11.93 19.93 38.00
N LEU A 106 11.26 19.22 38.93
CA LEU A 106 10.75 17.86 38.69
C LEU A 106 9.71 17.83 37.56
N ILE A 107 8.78 18.80 37.53
CA ILE A 107 7.79 18.90 36.47
C ILE A 107 8.46 19.12 35.11
N LEU A 108 9.47 20.01 35.03
CA LEU A 108 10.24 20.25 33.81
C LEU A 108 10.99 18.99 33.34
N VAL A 109 11.61 18.24 34.26
CA VAL A 109 12.30 16.99 33.93
C VAL A 109 11.29 15.96 33.39
N CYS A 110 10.16 15.77 34.06
CA CYS A 110 9.10 14.87 33.60
C CYS A 110 8.54 15.30 32.24
N ALA A 111 8.28 16.60 32.03
CA ALA A 111 7.82 17.14 30.77
C ALA A 111 8.86 16.93 29.65
N SER A 112 10.15 17.12 29.94
CA SER A 112 11.23 16.86 28.98
C SER A 112 11.33 15.38 28.60
N PHE A 113 11.13 14.46 29.55
CA PHE A 113 11.14 13.02 29.31
C PHE A 113 9.93 12.58 28.48
N MET A 114 8.75 13.15 28.76
CA MET A 114 7.55 12.94 27.95
C MET A 114 7.74 13.50 26.54
N ALA A 115 8.26 14.73 26.40
CA ALA A 115 8.54 15.34 25.11
C ALA A 115 9.57 14.52 24.30
N LEU A 116 10.63 14.02 24.92
CA LEU A 116 11.60 13.12 24.30
C LEU A 116 10.97 11.78 23.90
N SER A 117 10.08 11.24 24.72
CA SER A 117 9.37 9.99 24.41
C SER A 117 8.39 10.18 23.25
N ILE A 118 7.65 11.29 23.23
CA ILE A 118 6.77 11.69 22.13
C ILE A 118 7.59 11.94 20.87
N TYR A 119 8.71 12.66 20.95
CA TYR A 119 9.60 12.90 19.83
C TYR A 119 10.21 11.61 19.29
N ARG A 120 10.69 10.71 20.15
CA ARG A 120 11.17 9.38 19.74
C ARG A 120 10.06 8.57 19.08
N LYS A 121 8.86 8.57 19.64
CA LYS A 121 7.70 7.88 19.07
C LYS A 121 7.33 8.46 17.70
N TRP A 122 7.27 9.78 17.59
CA TRP A 122 7.02 10.50 16.34
C TRP A 122 8.11 10.25 15.29
N LYS A 123 9.39 10.22 15.69
CA LYS A 123 10.51 9.91 14.79
C LYS A 123 10.45 8.46 14.30
N ILE A 124 10.14 7.50 15.17
CA ILE A 124 9.92 6.10 14.79
C ILE A 124 8.67 6.00 13.89
N GLU A 125 7.61 6.77 14.17
CA GLU A 125 6.43 6.87 13.31
C GLU A 125 6.81 7.40 11.93
N GLN A 126 7.63 8.45 11.81
CA GLN A 126 8.15 8.92 10.53
C GLN A 126 9.04 7.89 9.82
N GLU A 127 9.89 7.19 10.56
CA GLU A 127 10.70 6.13 9.98
C GLU A 127 9.83 4.98 9.49
N ILE A 128 8.73 4.61 10.18
CA ILE A 128 7.69 3.63 9.77
C ILE A 128 6.84 4.16 8.59
N GLU A 129 6.53 5.45 8.59
CA GLU A 129 5.91 6.24 7.53
C GLU A 129 6.90 6.62 6.42
N GLY A 130 8.12 6.09 6.44
CA GLY A 130 8.95 5.91 5.27
C GLY A 130 8.22 5.01 4.28
N LEU A 131 7.18 5.57 3.66
CA LEU A 131 6.24 5.02 2.69
C LEU A 131 6.96 4.68 1.37
N LEU A 132 8.25 4.33 1.40
CA LEU A 132 9.00 3.97 0.19
C LEU A 132 8.45 2.69 -0.46
N TRP A 133 7.58 1.94 0.24
CA TRP A 133 6.83 0.81 -0.31
C TRP A 133 5.49 1.26 -0.89
N LYS A 134 4.97 2.42 -0.49
CA LYS A 134 3.72 2.96 -1.00
C LYS A 134 4.00 3.62 -2.34
N ILE A 135 3.29 3.15 -3.35
CA ILE A 135 3.38 3.67 -4.71
C ILE A 135 2.18 4.60 -4.92
N ASP A 136 2.42 5.78 -5.46
CA ASP A 136 1.34 6.66 -5.92
C ASP A 136 0.70 6.03 -7.18
N PRO A 137 -0.63 5.87 -7.23
CA PRO A 137 -1.30 5.32 -8.42
C PRO A 137 -0.99 6.09 -9.71
N GLN A 138 -0.63 7.38 -9.66
CA GLN A 138 -0.25 8.16 -10.83
C GLN A 138 1.11 7.73 -11.44
N GLU A 139 1.98 7.09 -10.66
CA GLU A 139 3.26 6.56 -11.13
C GLU A 139 3.10 5.24 -11.91
N LEU A 140 1.96 4.56 -11.77
CA LEU A 140 1.64 3.33 -12.50
C LEU A 140 0.95 3.69 -13.83
N ARG A 141 1.66 3.50 -14.94
CA ARG A 141 1.12 3.74 -16.29
C ARG A 141 0.77 2.44 -16.99
N GLY A 142 -0.23 2.49 -17.88
CA GLY A 142 -0.53 1.41 -18.82
C GLY A 142 -0.94 0.11 -18.12
N LEU A 143 -1.95 0.18 -17.24
CA LEU A 143 -2.60 -1.02 -16.71
C LEU A 143 -3.21 -1.81 -17.87
N VAL A 144 -2.58 -2.91 -18.21
CA VAL A 144 -3.03 -3.83 -19.26
C VAL A 144 -3.39 -5.14 -18.58
N SER A 145 -4.66 -5.51 -18.64
CA SER A 145 -5.11 -6.85 -18.24
C SER A 145 -4.71 -7.87 -19.30
N ALA A 146 -4.51 -9.13 -18.88
CA ALA A 146 -4.25 -10.25 -19.80
C ALA A 146 -5.25 -10.28 -20.98
N THR A 147 -6.53 -10.02 -20.69
CA THR A 147 -7.62 -9.97 -21.67
C THR A 147 -7.58 -8.79 -22.65
N SER A 148 -6.87 -7.70 -22.34
CA SER A 148 -6.81 -6.51 -23.20
C SER A 148 -5.62 -6.52 -24.18
N TYR A 149 -4.65 -7.42 -24.00
CA TYR A 149 -3.46 -7.50 -24.85
C TYR A 149 -3.60 -8.50 -26.00
N GLU A 150 -4.44 -9.53 -25.86
CA GLU A 150 -4.80 -10.45 -26.96
C GLU A 150 -5.32 -9.72 -28.20
N SER A 151 -5.90 -8.53 -28.01
CA SER A 151 -6.41 -7.69 -29.10
C SER A 151 -5.36 -6.76 -29.73
N ARG A 152 -4.16 -6.59 -29.15
CA ARG A 152 -3.20 -5.54 -29.57
C ARG A 152 -1.75 -5.97 -29.84
N CYS A 153 -1.27 -7.11 -29.33
CA CYS A 153 0.02 -7.67 -29.74
C CYS A 153 0.11 -9.13 -29.29
N GLY A 154 0.51 -10.04 -30.18
CA GLY A 154 0.50 -11.49 -29.97
C GLY A 154 1.49 -12.06 -28.94
N ALA A 155 1.83 -11.31 -27.89
CA ALA A 155 2.58 -11.84 -26.74
C ALA A 155 1.58 -12.30 -25.67
N GLN A 156 1.71 -13.55 -25.20
CA GLN A 156 0.87 -14.11 -24.15
C GLN A 156 1.14 -13.38 -22.82
N VAL A 157 0.18 -12.59 -22.35
CA VAL A 157 0.27 -11.85 -21.08
C VAL A 157 -0.36 -12.70 -19.98
N PHE A 158 0.46 -13.28 -19.10
CA PHE A 158 0.03 -14.21 -18.05
C PHE A 158 -0.58 -13.53 -16.80
N ALA A 159 -0.42 -12.22 -16.65
CA ALA A 159 -0.91 -11.47 -15.49
C ALA A 159 -1.21 -10.01 -15.84
N ALA A 160 -1.98 -9.30 -15.02
CA ALA A 160 -2.14 -7.86 -15.16
C ALA A 160 -0.76 -7.17 -15.00
N THR A 161 -0.39 -6.37 -15.99
CA THR A 161 0.90 -5.69 -16.05
C THR A 161 0.71 -4.18 -16.03
N GLY A 162 1.76 -3.47 -15.63
CA GLY A 162 1.86 -2.03 -15.80
C GLY A 162 3.32 -1.60 -15.89
N GLN A 163 3.53 -0.30 -16.02
CA GLN A 163 4.85 0.31 -16.06
C GLN A 163 5.07 1.17 -14.81
N TYR A 164 6.13 0.87 -14.07
CA TYR A 164 6.57 1.63 -12.91
C TYR A 164 8.01 2.09 -13.11
N LYS A 165 8.28 3.40 -13.08
CA LYS A 165 9.62 3.99 -13.34
C LYS A 165 10.27 3.44 -14.62
N SER A 166 9.48 3.33 -15.69
CA SER A 166 9.87 2.77 -16.99
C SER A 166 10.17 1.27 -17.02
N VAL A 167 10.01 0.54 -15.90
CA VAL A 167 10.18 -0.91 -15.81
C VAL A 167 8.81 -1.59 -15.85
N MET A 168 8.72 -2.73 -16.55
CA MET A 168 7.50 -3.55 -16.57
C MET A 168 7.33 -4.30 -15.25
N VAL A 169 6.14 -4.19 -14.65
CA VAL A 169 5.82 -4.75 -13.34
C VAL A 169 4.53 -5.56 -13.40
N ARG A 170 4.42 -6.58 -12.54
CA ARG A 170 3.17 -7.31 -12.30
C ARG A 170 2.35 -6.55 -11.28
N ILE A 171 1.06 -6.40 -11.55
CA ILE A 171 0.10 -5.75 -10.67
C ILE A 171 -0.96 -6.77 -10.26
N LYS A 172 -1.01 -7.12 -8.98
CA LYS A 172 -2.06 -7.99 -8.42
C LYS A 172 -3.08 -7.15 -7.68
N GLU A 173 -4.32 -7.15 -8.15
CA GLU A 173 -5.43 -6.44 -7.53
C GLU A 173 -6.09 -7.29 -6.43
N LEU A 174 -6.13 -6.77 -5.21
CA LEU A 174 -6.89 -7.31 -4.09
C LEU A 174 -8.13 -6.44 -3.88
N LYS A 175 -9.33 -6.99 -4.09
CA LYS A 175 -10.61 -6.26 -3.92
C LYS A 175 -11.20 -6.54 -2.56
N PHE A 176 -11.88 -5.55 -1.98
CA PHE A 176 -12.54 -5.68 -0.67
C PHE A 176 -13.98 -5.15 -0.76
N SER A 177 -14.92 -5.87 -0.15
CA SER A 177 -16.33 -5.43 -0.11
C SER A 177 -16.56 -4.17 0.73
N LYS A 178 -15.67 -3.87 1.66
CA LYS A 178 -15.73 -2.73 2.57
C LYS A 178 -14.39 -2.02 2.62
N LYS A 179 -14.42 -0.73 2.99
CA LYS A 179 -13.20 0.04 3.20
C LYS A 179 -12.33 -0.67 4.25
N LYS A 180 -11.13 -1.06 3.83
CA LYS A 180 -10.18 -1.76 4.70
C LYS A 180 -9.04 -0.81 5.04
N ASP A 181 -9.01 -0.35 6.28
CA ASP A 181 -7.87 0.39 6.80
C ASP A 181 -6.71 -0.60 7.03
N ILE A 182 -5.55 -0.28 6.47
CA ILE A 182 -4.37 -1.15 6.58
C ILE A 182 -3.79 -1.01 7.99
N ASN A 183 -3.74 -2.12 8.73
CA ASN A 183 -3.18 -2.14 10.08
C ASN A 183 -1.66 -1.85 10.04
N ARG A 184 -1.13 -1.26 11.10
CA ARG A 184 0.29 -0.94 11.30
C ARG A 184 1.17 -2.17 11.12
N ASP A 185 0.72 -3.35 11.55
CA ASP A 185 1.50 -4.58 11.44
C ASP A 185 1.65 -5.03 9.98
N VAL A 186 0.61 -4.81 9.15
CA VAL A 186 0.68 -5.05 7.70
C VAL A 186 1.64 -4.06 7.04
N MET A 187 1.63 -2.78 7.44
CA MET A 187 2.60 -1.79 6.92
C MET A 187 4.06 -2.14 7.28
N LYS A 188 4.29 -2.65 8.49
CA LYS A 188 5.61 -3.15 8.91
C LYS A 188 6.03 -4.35 8.07
N GLN A 189 5.13 -5.29 7.81
CA GLN A 189 5.41 -6.42 6.91
C GLN A 189 5.75 -5.95 5.49
N MET A 190 4.99 -5.01 4.91
CA MET A 190 5.27 -4.46 3.56
C MET A 190 6.66 -3.83 3.45
N ARG A 191 7.13 -3.16 4.51
CA ARG A 191 8.50 -2.66 4.58
C ARG A 191 9.52 -3.79 4.53
N VAL A 192 9.36 -4.80 5.37
CA VAL A 192 10.29 -5.94 5.41
C VAL A 192 10.31 -6.65 4.05
N LEU A 193 9.15 -6.86 3.44
CA LEU A 193 9.03 -7.47 2.11
C LEU A 193 9.80 -6.70 1.03
N ARG A 194 9.81 -5.36 1.09
CA ARG A 194 10.55 -4.51 0.14
C ARG A 194 12.07 -4.64 0.29
N ASP A 195 12.55 -4.90 1.50
CA ASP A 195 13.98 -4.99 1.79
C ASP A 195 14.54 -6.40 1.51
N ILE A 196 13.67 -7.40 1.31
CA ILE A 196 14.05 -8.77 0.93
C ILE A 196 14.56 -8.81 -0.51
N ARG A 197 15.76 -9.38 -0.70
CA ARG A 197 16.35 -9.66 -2.01
C ARG A 197 17.00 -11.03 -2.04
N HIS A 198 16.62 -11.85 -3.00
CA HIS A 198 17.19 -13.17 -3.24
C HIS A 198 16.85 -13.61 -4.67
N ASP A 199 17.76 -14.35 -5.34
CA ASP A 199 17.61 -14.71 -6.76
C ASP A 199 16.33 -15.49 -7.06
N ASN A 200 15.92 -16.37 -6.14
CA ASN A 200 14.71 -17.20 -6.24
C ASN A 200 13.51 -16.65 -5.47
N ILE A 201 13.52 -15.36 -5.12
CA ILE A 201 12.37 -14.67 -4.50
C ILE A 201 11.97 -13.50 -5.38
N ASN A 202 10.69 -13.43 -5.73
CA ASN A 202 10.17 -12.36 -6.57
C ASN A 202 10.10 -11.06 -5.76
N SER A 203 10.77 -10.00 -6.22
CA SER A 203 10.92 -8.78 -5.44
C SER A 203 9.57 -8.05 -5.27
N PHE A 204 9.26 -7.70 -4.03
CA PHE A 204 8.16 -6.79 -3.72
C PHE A 204 8.63 -5.35 -3.93
N ILE A 205 8.06 -4.67 -4.92
CA ILE A 205 8.39 -3.28 -5.24
C ILE A 205 7.61 -2.35 -4.32
N GLY A 206 6.31 -2.62 -4.16
CA GLY A 206 5.44 -1.79 -3.35
C GLY A 206 3.97 -2.13 -3.48
N ALA A 207 3.13 -1.26 -2.92
CA ALA A 207 1.69 -1.36 -3.01
C ALA A 207 1.04 0.02 -3.19
N CYS A 208 -0.01 0.07 -4.02
CA CYS A 208 -0.92 1.21 -4.08
C CYS A 208 -2.15 0.90 -3.22
N LEU A 209 -2.49 1.82 -2.32
CA LEU A 209 -3.60 1.68 -1.38
C LEU A 209 -4.77 2.56 -1.82
N GLU A 210 -5.87 1.94 -2.21
CA GLU A 210 -7.14 2.62 -2.48
C GLU A 210 -8.22 2.14 -1.48
N PRO A 211 -9.32 2.90 -1.28
CA PRO A 211 -10.31 2.56 -0.26
C PRO A 211 -10.93 1.16 -0.37
N LEU A 212 -11.17 0.68 -1.59
CA LEU A 212 -11.85 -0.61 -1.85
C LEU A 212 -10.96 -1.66 -2.51
N ARG A 213 -9.70 -1.32 -2.80
CA ARG A 213 -8.74 -2.24 -3.41
C ARG A 213 -7.31 -1.91 -3.05
N VAL A 214 -6.47 -2.92 -3.02
CA VAL A 214 -5.02 -2.79 -2.85
C VAL A 214 -4.34 -3.39 -4.08
N LEU A 215 -3.48 -2.63 -4.73
CA LEU A 215 -2.68 -3.10 -5.85
C LEU A 215 -1.29 -3.46 -5.33
N ILE A 216 -0.94 -4.74 -5.37
CA ILE A 216 0.40 -5.22 -5.03
C ILE A 216 1.25 -5.20 -6.30
N VAL A 217 2.43 -4.58 -6.22
CA VAL A 217 3.34 -4.40 -7.35
C VAL A 217 4.61 -5.21 -7.10
N THR A 218 4.90 -6.15 -8.00
CA THR A 218 6.08 -7.01 -7.96
C THR A 218 6.79 -7.03 -9.32
N ASP A 219 8.01 -7.56 -9.35
CA ASP A 219 8.73 -7.75 -10.62
C ASP A 219 7.92 -8.65 -11.57
N TYR A 220 7.87 -8.28 -12.85
CA TYR A 220 7.21 -9.07 -13.88
C TYR A 220 8.07 -10.24 -14.34
N CYS A 221 7.48 -11.44 -14.36
CA CYS A 221 8.10 -12.67 -14.82
C CYS A 221 7.51 -13.07 -16.18
N ALA A 222 8.33 -12.94 -17.23
CA ALA A 222 7.87 -13.04 -18.62
C ALA A 222 7.38 -14.44 -19.05
N LYS A 223 7.78 -15.50 -18.35
CA LYS A 223 7.36 -16.88 -18.69
C LYS A 223 6.13 -17.34 -17.92
N GLY A 224 5.50 -16.45 -17.16
CA GLY A 224 4.31 -16.78 -16.39
C GLY A 224 4.62 -17.57 -15.11
N SER A 225 3.62 -18.30 -14.63
CA SER A 225 3.74 -19.18 -13.49
C SER A 225 4.16 -20.60 -13.89
N LEU A 226 4.64 -21.37 -12.93
CA LEU A 226 4.97 -22.77 -13.11
C LEU A 226 3.73 -23.58 -13.52
N TYR A 227 2.55 -23.21 -13.02
CA TYR A 227 1.28 -23.79 -13.45
C TYR A 227 1.09 -23.65 -14.97
N ASP A 228 1.29 -22.44 -15.50
CA ASP A 228 1.15 -22.16 -16.95
C ASP A 228 2.18 -22.93 -17.79
N ILE A 229 3.40 -23.10 -17.26
CA ILE A 229 4.51 -23.81 -17.94
C ILE A 229 4.26 -25.32 -17.98
N VAL A 230 3.71 -25.89 -16.90
CA VAL A 230 3.45 -27.33 -16.79
C VAL A 230 2.25 -27.73 -17.64
N GLU A 231 1.22 -26.88 -17.73
CA GLU A 231 0.04 -27.12 -18.57
C GLU A 231 0.33 -26.98 -20.07
N ASN A 232 1.41 -26.28 -20.44
CA ASN A 232 1.79 -26.11 -21.84
C ASN A 232 2.56 -27.33 -22.39
N GLU A 233 1.90 -28.11 -23.25
CA GLU A 233 2.46 -29.29 -23.91
C GLU A 233 3.60 -28.97 -24.91
N ASP A 234 3.63 -27.75 -25.47
CA ASP A 234 4.67 -27.33 -26.43
C ASP A 234 6.04 -27.16 -25.75
N ILE A 235 6.04 -26.89 -24.45
CA ILE A 235 7.26 -26.79 -23.65
C ILE A 235 7.70 -28.21 -23.31
N LYS A 236 8.92 -28.59 -23.71
CA LYS A 236 9.53 -29.87 -23.31
C LYS A 236 10.36 -29.67 -22.04
N LEU A 237 9.81 -30.09 -20.90
CA LEU A 237 10.54 -30.13 -19.63
C LEU A 237 11.37 -31.43 -19.59
N ASP A 238 12.64 -31.35 -19.97
CA ASP A 238 13.55 -32.47 -19.78
C ASP A 238 13.98 -32.60 -18.29
N ASN A 239 14.59 -33.73 -17.94
CA ASN A 239 15.03 -34.00 -16.57
C ASN A 239 15.96 -32.92 -16.01
N MET A 240 16.80 -32.33 -16.86
CA MET A 240 17.76 -31.30 -16.44
C MET A 240 17.05 -29.99 -16.11
N PHE A 241 16.07 -29.61 -16.92
CA PHE A 241 15.26 -28.43 -16.73
C PHE A 241 14.32 -28.59 -15.52
N VAL A 242 13.73 -29.77 -15.33
CA VAL A 242 12.99 -30.10 -14.10
C VAL A 242 13.89 -29.95 -12.85
N ALA A 243 15.10 -30.51 -12.90
CA ALA A 243 16.07 -30.39 -11.81
C ALA A 243 16.51 -28.95 -11.53
N SER A 244 16.51 -28.09 -12.55
CA SER A 244 16.84 -26.67 -12.39
C SER A 244 15.73 -25.96 -11.59
N LEU A 245 14.48 -26.06 -12.04
CA LEU A 245 13.31 -25.47 -11.41
C LEU A 245 13.11 -25.95 -9.96
N VAL A 246 13.20 -27.26 -9.73
CA VAL A 246 13.00 -27.87 -8.40
C VAL A 246 14.01 -27.31 -7.39
N HIS A 247 15.26 -27.17 -7.79
CA HIS A 247 16.30 -26.69 -6.89
C HIS A 247 16.26 -25.16 -6.69
N ASP A 248 15.80 -24.41 -7.68
CA ASP A 248 15.50 -22.98 -7.53
C ASP A 248 14.34 -22.77 -6.53
N LEU A 249 13.30 -23.61 -6.60
CA LEU A 249 12.21 -23.63 -5.61
C LEU A 249 12.72 -23.98 -4.20
N ILE A 250 13.57 -25.00 -4.07
CA ILE A 250 14.18 -25.37 -2.77
C ILE A 250 15.02 -24.21 -2.20
N LYS A 251 15.82 -23.53 -3.04
CA LYS A 251 16.62 -22.36 -2.61
C LYS A 251 15.72 -21.22 -2.11
N GLY A 252 14.65 -20.90 -2.85
CA GLY A 252 13.69 -19.88 -2.42
C GLY A 252 13.02 -20.24 -1.09
N MET A 253 12.56 -21.48 -0.93
CA MET A 253 11.91 -21.91 0.31
C MET A 253 12.87 -21.96 1.52
N LEU A 254 14.13 -22.37 1.32
CA LEU A 254 15.17 -22.28 2.35
C LEU A 254 15.39 -20.83 2.80
N PHE A 255 15.36 -19.88 1.86
CA PHE A 255 15.47 -18.46 2.21
C PHE A 255 14.28 -17.99 3.06
N ILE A 256 13.05 -18.35 2.69
CA ILE A 256 11.84 -17.97 3.43
C ILE A 256 11.85 -18.58 4.84
N HIS A 257 12.16 -19.87 4.96
CA HIS A 257 12.14 -20.59 6.25
C HIS A 257 13.24 -20.13 7.21
N ASN A 258 14.40 -19.74 6.70
CA ASN A 258 15.48 -19.19 7.53
C ASN A 258 15.29 -17.70 7.86
N ASN A 259 14.35 -17.02 7.21
CA ASN A 259 14.07 -15.62 7.47
C ASN A 259 13.21 -15.48 8.75
N SER A 260 13.73 -14.75 9.74
CA SER A 260 13.09 -14.59 11.05
C SER A 260 11.73 -13.89 11.02
N VAL A 261 11.38 -13.19 9.93
CA VAL A 261 10.11 -12.44 9.81
C VAL A 261 9.05 -13.24 9.07
N LEU A 262 9.42 -13.97 8.01
CA LEU A 262 8.45 -14.74 7.22
C LEU A 262 8.19 -16.10 7.85
N VAL A 263 9.24 -16.85 8.20
CA VAL A 263 9.22 -18.21 8.77
C VAL A 263 8.60 -19.28 7.87
N TYR A 264 7.56 -18.96 7.10
CA TYR A 264 6.86 -19.84 6.17
C TYR A 264 6.28 -19.04 4.98
N HIS A 265 5.86 -19.75 3.94
CA HIS A 265 5.18 -19.18 2.79
C HIS A 265 3.65 -19.19 2.97
N GLY A 266 3.07 -20.29 3.47
CA GLY A 266 1.67 -20.38 3.90
C GLY A 266 0.60 -20.47 2.80
N ASN A 267 0.94 -20.15 1.55
CA ASN A 267 0.09 -20.41 0.37
C ASN A 267 0.93 -20.89 -0.81
N LEU A 268 1.84 -21.83 -0.59
CA LEU A 268 2.74 -22.32 -1.64
C LEU A 268 1.95 -23.16 -2.65
N LYS A 269 2.06 -22.83 -3.94
CA LYS A 269 1.43 -23.54 -5.06
C LYS A 269 2.16 -23.23 -6.36
N SER A 270 1.94 -24.02 -7.40
CA SER A 270 2.59 -23.83 -8.71
C SER A 270 2.27 -22.46 -9.33
N SER A 271 1.06 -21.93 -9.16
CA SER A 271 0.70 -20.57 -9.61
C SER A 271 1.39 -19.43 -8.85
N ASN A 272 1.96 -19.71 -7.66
CA ASN A 272 2.78 -18.78 -6.87
C ASN A 272 4.29 -18.99 -7.07
N CYS A 273 4.67 -19.87 -7.99
CA CYS A 273 6.04 -20.01 -8.48
C CYS A 273 6.09 -19.40 -9.87
N VAL A 274 6.85 -18.32 -10.07
CA VAL A 274 6.91 -17.58 -11.34
C VAL A 274 8.29 -17.70 -11.97
N VAL A 275 8.36 -17.59 -13.29
CA VAL A 275 9.60 -17.84 -14.02
C VAL A 275 10.00 -16.62 -14.85
N THR A 276 11.23 -16.17 -14.62
CA THR A 276 11.81 -15.01 -15.31
C THR A 276 12.08 -15.32 -16.79
N SER A 277 12.39 -14.29 -17.58
CA SER A 277 12.81 -14.47 -18.99
C SER A 277 14.05 -15.37 -19.14
N ARG A 278 14.89 -15.44 -18.11
CA ARG A 278 16.11 -16.27 -18.03
C ARG A 278 15.86 -17.66 -17.44
N TRP A 279 14.61 -18.10 -17.36
CA TRP A 279 14.24 -19.42 -16.81
C TRP A 279 14.67 -19.68 -15.37
N VAL A 280 14.83 -18.63 -14.58
CA VAL A 280 15.03 -18.73 -13.13
C VAL A 280 13.67 -18.70 -12.44
N LEU A 281 13.41 -19.71 -11.60
CA LEU A 281 12.19 -19.78 -10.81
C LEU A 281 12.31 -18.89 -9.58
N GLN A 282 11.28 -18.07 -9.36
CA GLN A 282 11.11 -17.18 -8.23
C GLN A 282 9.80 -17.45 -7.50
N ILE A 283 9.84 -17.46 -6.17
CA ILE A 283 8.64 -17.61 -5.35
C ILE A 283 7.99 -16.24 -5.16
N THR A 284 6.69 -16.15 -5.40
CA THR A 284 5.90 -14.92 -5.25
C THR A 284 4.73 -15.12 -4.31
N ASP A 285 4.02 -14.02 -4.03
CA ASP A 285 2.80 -14.01 -3.22
C ASP A 285 2.96 -14.54 -1.77
N PHE A 286 4.17 -14.47 -1.22
CA PHE A 286 4.49 -14.71 0.19
C PHE A 286 4.13 -13.52 1.08
N GLY A 287 3.89 -13.79 2.36
CA GLY A 287 3.50 -12.78 3.36
C GLY A 287 2.13 -12.13 3.12
N LEU A 288 1.80 -11.13 3.95
CA LEU A 288 0.51 -10.40 3.90
C LEU A 288 -0.72 -11.33 3.95
N HIS A 289 -0.65 -12.44 4.71
CA HIS A 289 -1.68 -13.48 4.75
C HIS A 289 -3.07 -12.93 5.06
N ASP A 290 -3.19 -12.09 6.10
CA ASP A 290 -4.46 -11.45 6.50
C ASP A 290 -5.05 -10.55 5.41
N LEU A 291 -4.19 -9.89 4.63
CA LEU A 291 -4.63 -9.01 3.56
C LEU A 291 -5.18 -9.83 2.38
N ARG A 292 -4.47 -10.92 2.03
CA ARG A 292 -4.81 -11.81 0.91
C ARG A 292 -6.04 -12.65 1.21
N HIS A 293 -6.13 -13.24 2.39
CA HIS A 293 -7.26 -14.08 2.79
C HIS A 293 -8.59 -13.31 2.74
N CYS A 294 -8.62 -12.07 3.24
CA CYS A 294 -9.83 -11.24 3.15
C CYS A 294 -10.20 -10.78 1.74
N ALA A 295 -9.26 -10.79 0.78
CA ALA A 295 -9.56 -10.42 -0.60
C ALA A 295 -10.10 -11.62 -1.40
N GLU A 296 -9.63 -12.83 -1.09
CA GLU A 296 -10.00 -14.07 -1.78
C GLU A 296 -11.41 -14.56 -1.40
N SER A 297 -11.93 -14.23 -0.20
CA SER A 297 -13.25 -14.67 0.28
C SER A 297 -14.44 -14.07 -0.49
N ASP A 298 -14.26 -12.92 -1.14
CA ASP A 298 -15.39 -12.08 -1.57
C ASP A 298 -15.78 -12.29 -3.06
N SER A 299 -15.04 -13.08 -3.84
CA SER A 299 -15.18 -13.06 -5.31
C SER A 299 -14.93 -14.38 -6.08
N ILE A 300 -14.69 -15.50 -5.41
CA ILE A 300 -14.30 -16.77 -6.07
C ILE A 300 -15.46 -17.78 -6.06
N GLY A 301 -15.75 -18.39 -7.21
CA GLY A 301 -16.75 -19.47 -7.31
C GLY A 301 -16.32 -20.76 -6.58
N GLU A 302 -17.28 -21.57 -6.15
CA GLU A 302 -17.04 -22.75 -5.31
C GLU A 302 -15.98 -23.71 -5.88
N HIS A 303 -16.06 -24.02 -7.18
CA HIS A 303 -15.11 -24.90 -7.85
C HIS A 303 -13.66 -24.38 -7.79
N GLN A 304 -13.45 -23.09 -8.08
CA GLN A 304 -12.12 -22.47 -8.04
C GLN A 304 -11.60 -22.36 -6.60
N TYR A 305 -12.49 -22.14 -5.63
CA TYR A 305 -12.15 -22.13 -4.21
C TYR A 305 -11.55 -23.48 -3.78
N TYR A 306 -12.20 -24.61 -4.10
CA TYR A 306 -11.67 -25.93 -3.74
C TYR A 306 -10.38 -26.28 -4.51
N ARG A 307 -10.24 -25.89 -5.79
CA ARG A 307 -8.97 -26.09 -6.52
C ARG A 307 -7.80 -25.37 -5.87
N ASN A 308 -8.01 -24.17 -5.34
CA ASN A 308 -6.97 -23.42 -4.63
C ASN A 308 -6.49 -24.13 -3.35
N LEU A 309 -7.24 -25.12 -2.83
CA LEU A 309 -6.90 -25.87 -1.61
C LEU A 309 -6.05 -27.13 -1.86
N PHE A 310 -5.79 -27.51 -3.11
CA PHE A 310 -5.08 -28.77 -3.42
C PHE A 310 -3.65 -28.86 -2.84
N TRP A 311 -2.96 -27.73 -2.73
CA TRP A 311 -1.62 -27.67 -2.13
C TRP A 311 -1.64 -27.52 -0.61
N LYS A 312 -2.82 -27.37 0.00
CA LYS A 312 -2.97 -27.16 1.43
C LYS A 312 -2.88 -28.49 2.16
N SER A 313 -2.10 -28.53 3.23
CA SER A 313 -1.86 -29.74 4.00
C SER A 313 -3.09 -30.21 4.78
N PRO A 314 -3.21 -31.52 5.09
CA PRO A 314 -4.37 -32.07 5.79
C PRO A 314 -4.67 -31.37 7.12
N GLU A 315 -3.64 -31.04 7.91
CA GLU A 315 -3.80 -30.36 9.19
C GLU A 315 -4.37 -28.95 9.05
N LEU A 316 -3.98 -28.20 8.02
CA LEU A 316 -4.50 -26.86 7.74
C LEU A 316 -5.91 -26.89 7.13
N LEU A 317 -6.28 -28.00 6.48
CA LEU A 317 -7.64 -28.21 5.96
C LEU A 317 -8.63 -28.60 7.07
N ARG A 318 -8.15 -29.27 8.12
CA ARG A 318 -8.94 -29.70 9.28
C ARG A 318 -9.20 -28.56 10.26
N ASP A 319 -8.22 -27.70 10.48
CA ASP A 319 -8.36 -26.55 11.37
C ASP A 319 -8.78 -25.27 10.62
N LEU A 320 -10.05 -24.92 10.76
CA LEU A 320 -10.66 -23.72 10.18
C LEU A 320 -9.99 -22.42 10.66
N ASN A 321 -9.48 -22.39 11.90
CA ASN A 321 -8.82 -21.20 12.45
C ASN A 321 -7.37 -21.08 11.97
N SER A 322 -6.69 -22.20 11.77
CA SER A 322 -5.32 -22.22 11.21
C SER A 322 -5.31 -22.01 9.70
N SER A 323 -6.44 -22.07 8.99
CA SER A 323 -6.51 -21.87 7.54
C SER A 323 -5.87 -20.54 7.06
N VAL A 324 -5.84 -19.51 7.89
CA VAL A 324 -5.25 -18.20 7.55
C VAL A 324 -3.71 -18.23 7.63
N TYR A 325 -3.15 -19.09 8.49
CA TYR A 325 -1.72 -19.12 8.79
C TYR A 325 -1.07 -20.39 8.24
N GLY A 326 0.17 -20.25 7.76
CA GLY A 326 0.97 -21.37 7.29
C GLY A 326 1.79 -22.01 8.39
N SER A 327 2.45 -23.11 8.05
CA SER A 327 3.55 -23.65 8.84
C SER A 327 4.67 -24.10 7.90
N PRO A 328 5.94 -24.16 8.37
CA PRO A 328 7.03 -24.68 7.55
C PRO A 328 6.76 -26.10 7.03
N LYS A 329 6.11 -26.94 7.85
CA LYS A 329 5.74 -28.32 7.48
C LYS A 329 4.59 -28.39 6.48
N ALA A 330 3.70 -27.40 6.47
CA ALA A 330 2.67 -27.27 5.44
C ALA A 330 3.26 -26.86 4.08
N ASP A 331 4.29 -26.00 4.07
CA ASP A 331 5.00 -25.67 2.83
C ASP A 331 5.73 -26.88 2.24
N VAL A 332 6.24 -27.79 3.08
CA VAL A 332 6.86 -29.05 2.64
C VAL A 332 5.83 -29.96 1.96
N TYR A 333 4.61 -30.05 2.49
CA TYR A 333 3.50 -30.77 1.84
C TYR A 333 3.19 -30.14 0.47
N ALA A 334 3.03 -28.81 0.42
CA ALA A 334 2.78 -28.10 -0.83
C ALA A 334 3.88 -28.32 -1.87
N PHE A 335 5.15 -28.36 -1.44
CA PHE A 335 6.29 -28.69 -2.30
C PHE A 335 6.17 -30.08 -2.92
N ALA A 336 5.70 -31.09 -2.17
CA ALA A 336 5.49 -32.43 -2.71
C ALA A 336 4.46 -32.45 -3.84
N ILE A 337 3.35 -31.73 -3.67
CA ILE A 337 2.30 -31.59 -4.69
C ILE A 337 2.83 -30.87 -5.93
N ILE A 338 3.63 -29.81 -5.75
CA ILE A 338 4.29 -29.11 -6.87
C ILE A 338 5.28 -30.04 -7.58
N LEU A 339 6.06 -30.84 -6.84
CA LEU A 339 7.01 -31.78 -7.42
C LEU A 339 6.29 -32.86 -8.25
N TYR A 340 5.16 -33.37 -7.74
CA TYR A 340 4.28 -34.27 -8.48
C TYR A 340 3.77 -33.63 -9.77
N GLU A 341 3.31 -32.38 -9.69
CA GLU A 341 2.80 -31.60 -10.82
C GLU A 341 3.87 -31.38 -11.92
N ILE A 342 5.10 -31.02 -11.55
CA ILE A 342 6.20 -30.80 -12.49
C ILE A 342 6.55 -32.10 -13.26
N ILE A 343 6.63 -33.22 -12.54
CA ILE A 343 7.07 -34.50 -13.11
C ILE A 343 5.94 -35.14 -13.92
N GLY A 344 4.73 -35.14 -13.38
CA GLY A 344 3.59 -35.83 -13.97
C GLY A 344 2.85 -35.05 -15.04
N ARG A 345 2.92 -33.71 -15.05
CA ARG A 345 2.23 -32.84 -16.04
C ARG A 345 0.71 -33.09 -16.20
N HIS A 346 0.08 -33.65 -15.17
CA HIS A 346 -1.36 -33.92 -15.13
C HIS A 346 -2.07 -33.13 -14.02
N GLY A 347 -1.46 -32.03 -13.59
CA GLY A 347 -1.94 -31.23 -12.46
C GLY A 347 -1.65 -31.85 -11.09
N PRO A 348 -2.11 -31.22 -10.00
CA PRO A 348 -1.68 -31.54 -8.63
C PRO A 348 -2.18 -32.89 -8.09
N PHE A 349 -3.28 -33.42 -8.61
CA PHE A 349 -3.84 -34.73 -8.25
C PHE A 349 -3.92 -35.70 -9.45
N GLY A 350 -3.27 -35.37 -10.58
CA GLY A 350 -3.29 -36.19 -11.78
C GLY A 350 -4.68 -36.32 -12.41
N LEU A 351 -4.91 -37.45 -13.08
CA LEU A 351 -6.17 -37.82 -13.74
C LEU A 351 -7.21 -38.37 -12.73
N CYS A 352 -7.35 -37.70 -11.58
CA CYS A 352 -8.27 -38.11 -10.54
C CYS A 352 -9.74 -37.89 -10.99
N PRO A 353 -10.62 -38.91 -10.87
CA PRO A 353 -12.01 -38.84 -11.36
C PRO A 353 -12.96 -38.05 -10.43
N TYR A 354 -12.47 -37.59 -9.28
CA TYR A 354 -13.26 -36.87 -8.29
C TYR A 354 -13.29 -35.36 -8.53
N GLU A 355 -14.40 -34.72 -8.20
CA GLU A 355 -14.54 -33.26 -8.22
C GLU A 355 -13.61 -32.58 -7.18
N PRO A 356 -13.19 -31.32 -7.36
CA PRO A 356 -12.27 -30.65 -6.44
C PRO A 356 -12.69 -30.67 -4.98
N ARG A 357 -13.99 -30.51 -4.71
CA ARG A 357 -14.54 -30.59 -3.36
C ARG A 357 -14.37 -31.97 -2.74
N GLU A 358 -14.62 -33.01 -3.52
CA GLU A 358 -14.51 -34.40 -3.09
C GLU A 358 -13.07 -34.83 -2.81
N ILE A 359 -12.12 -34.31 -3.59
CA ILE A 359 -10.67 -34.48 -3.36
C ILE A 359 -10.31 -33.87 -2.00
N VAL A 360 -10.69 -32.62 -1.76
CA VAL A 360 -10.37 -31.91 -0.51
C VAL A 360 -10.98 -32.62 0.70
N GLU A 361 -12.22 -33.10 0.62
CA GLU A 361 -12.85 -33.86 1.72
C GLU A 361 -12.16 -35.21 2.00
N ARG A 362 -11.66 -35.90 0.96
CA ARG A 362 -10.86 -37.12 1.14
C ARG A 362 -9.51 -36.84 1.81
N VAL A 363 -8.83 -35.76 1.45
CA VAL A 363 -7.58 -35.34 2.09
C VAL A 363 -7.81 -34.94 3.56
N LYS A 364 -8.96 -34.31 3.86
CA LYS A 364 -9.33 -33.92 5.23
C LYS A 364 -9.62 -35.10 6.14
N LYS A 365 -10.13 -36.22 5.62
CA LYS A 365 -10.54 -37.38 6.43
C LYS A 365 -9.37 -37.84 7.31
N TYR A 366 -9.61 -38.05 8.60
CA TYR A 366 -8.63 -38.72 9.45
C TYR A 366 -8.54 -40.18 9.03
N VAL A 367 -7.32 -40.69 9.04
CA VAL A 367 -6.98 -42.03 8.58
C VAL A 367 -6.55 -42.80 9.81
N GLU A 368 -7.06 -44.03 9.97
CA GLU A 368 -6.62 -44.94 11.03
C GLU A 368 -5.22 -45.47 10.70
N ASP A 369 -4.47 -45.96 11.70
CA ASP A 369 -3.04 -46.30 11.54
C ASP A 369 -2.74 -47.31 10.41
N ASP A 370 -3.73 -48.11 9.98
CA ASP A 370 -3.61 -49.12 8.91
C ASP A 370 -4.15 -48.68 7.53
N GLU A 371 -4.83 -47.53 7.44
CA GLU A 371 -5.34 -47.02 6.15
C GLU A 371 -4.30 -46.13 5.45
N VAL A 372 -4.20 -46.21 4.12
CA VAL A 372 -3.32 -45.32 3.34
C VAL A 372 -4.03 -43.97 3.13
N PRO A 373 -3.39 -42.84 3.49
CA PRO A 373 -4.02 -41.54 3.31
C PRO A 373 -4.18 -41.20 1.83
N PHE A 374 -5.27 -40.52 1.49
CA PHE A 374 -5.54 -40.12 0.11
C PHE A 374 -4.49 -39.10 -0.37
N ARG A 375 -3.74 -39.45 -1.42
CA ARG A 375 -2.64 -38.68 -2.03
C ARG A 375 -2.67 -38.83 -3.56
N PRO A 376 -1.96 -37.96 -4.30
CA PRO A 376 -1.79 -38.14 -5.75
C PRO A 376 -1.19 -39.50 -6.10
N ASP A 377 -1.69 -40.09 -7.20
CA ASP A 377 -1.32 -41.43 -7.62
C ASP A 377 0.07 -41.46 -8.28
N LEU A 378 1.00 -42.18 -7.66
CA LEU A 378 2.39 -42.28 -8.12
C LEU A 378 2.57 -43.26 -9.29
N ASP A 379 1.59 -44.11 -9.57
CA ASP A 379 1.67 -45.06 -10.69
C ASP A 379 1.68 -44.31 -12.03
N LEU A 380 0.98 -43.17 -12.10
CA LEU A 380 1.00 -42.25 -13.24
C LEU A 380 2.39 -41.70 -13.56
N LEU A 381 3.26 -41.60 -12.56
CA LEU A 381 4.65 -41.15 -12.77
C LEU A 381 5.55 -42.26 -13.33
N HIS A 382 5.17 -43.54 -13.15
CA HIS A 382 5.90 -44.68 -13.72
C HIS A 382 5.57 -44.91 -15.19
N GLU A 383 4.35 -44.56 -15.62
CA GLU A 383 3.89 -44.72 -17.01
C GLU A 383 4.30 -43.56 -17.94
N SER A 384 4.69 -42.42 -17.39
CA SER A 384 5.15 -41.27 -18.17
C SER A 384 6.48 -41.54 -18.91
N ASP A 385 6.67 -40.90 -20.08
CA ASP A 385 7.88 -41.02 -20.92
C ASP A 385 9.20 -40.72 -20.19
N VAL A 386 9.11 -40.08 -19.01
CA VAL A 386 10.22 -39.72 -18.15
C VAL A 386 10.19 -40.59 -16.89
N LYS A 387 10.98 -41.66 -16.87
CA LYS A 387 11.11 -42.52 -15.69
C LYS A 387 11.62 -41.72 -14.49
N CYS A 388 10.73 -41.40 -13.55
CA CYS A 388 11.08 -40.70 -12.32
C CYS A 388 12.01 -41.58 -11.46
N PRO A 389 13.16 -41.09 -11.00
CA PRO A 389 14.05 -41.88 -10.14
C PRO A 389 13.43 -42.19 -8.77
N ASP A 390 13.65 -43.40 -8.25
CA ASP A 390 13.09 -43.89 -6.98
C ASP A 390 13.39 -42.97 -5.78
N TYR A 391 14.57 -42.34 -5.76
CA TYR A 391 14.95 -41.41 -4.68
C TYR A 391 14.10 -40.13 -4.67
N VAL A 392 13.59 -39.70 -5.83
CA VAL A 392 12.70 -38.54 -5.96
C VAL A 392 11.30 -38.92 -5.47
N LEU A 393 10.81 -40.09 -5.86
CA LEU A 393 9.51 -40.64 -5.41
C LEU A 393 9.49 -40.82 -3.89
N SER A 394 10.52 -41.45 -3.32
CA SER A 394 10.65 -41.61 -1.86
C SER A 394 10.72 -40.26 -1.14
N CYS A 395 11.45 -39.28 -1.69
CA CYS A 395 11.49 -37.95 -1.11
C CYS A 395 10.13 -37.24 -1.17
N MET A 396 9.41 -37.36 -2.27
CA MET A 396 8.06 -36.81 -2.45
C MET A 396 7.08 -37.43 -1.44
N GLN A 397 7.12 -38.75 -1.26
CA GLN A 397 6.30 -39.48 -0.30
C GLN A 397 6.51 -39.01 1.14
N ASP A 398 7.77 -38.83 1.55
CA ASP A 398 8.09 -38.33 2.89
C ASP A 398 7.63 -36.87 3.08
N CYS A 399 7.62 -36.05 2.02
CA CYS A 399 7.22 -34.65 2.10
C CYS A 399 5.72 -34.46 2.31
N TRP A 400 4.86 -35.37 1.84
CA TRP A 400 3.41 -35.29 2.05
C TRP A 400 2.87 -36.23 3.13
N ALA A 401 3.75 -36.68 4.03
CA ALA A 401 3.38 -37.52 5.17
C ALA A 401 2.19 -36.92 5.95
N GLU A 402 1.32 -37.80 6.46
CA GLU A 402 0.11 -37.41 7.17
C GLU A 402 0.43 -36.60 8.43
N THR A 403 1.42 -37.03 9.21
CA THR A 403 1.91 -36.33 10.38
C THR A 403 2.90 -35.21 9.97
N PRO A 404 2.69 -33.95 10.39
CA PRO A 404 3.57 -32.83 10.01
C PRO A 404 5.04 -33.00 10.44
N ASP A 405 5.27 -33.61 11.62
CA ASP A 405 6.61 -33.79 12.18
C ASP A 405 7.43 -34.87 11.46
N ALA A 406 6.77 -35.81 10.78
CA ALA A 406 7.45 -36.82 9.96
C ALA A 406 8.02 -36.22 8.66
N ARG A 407 7.54 -35.05 8.23
CA ARG A 407 7.97 -34.41 6.99
C ARG A 407 9.39 -33.85 7.13
N PRO A 408 10.30 -34.08 6.17
CA PRO A 408 11.66 -33.56 6.20
C PRO A 408 11.70 -32.04 6.03
N ASP A 409 12.71 -31.38 6.57
CA ASP A 409 12.93 -29.95 6.30
C ASP A 409 13.57 -29.73 4.93
N PHE A 410 13.43 -28.53 4.35
CA PHE A 410 14.01 -28.20 3.05
C PHE A 410 15.53 -28.42 2.97
N SER A 411 16.25 -28.34 4.10
CA SER A 411 17.69 -28.67 4.17
C SER A 411 17.96 -30.15 3.87
N VAL A 412 17.10 -31.04 4.36
CA VAL A 412 17.17 -32.50 4.11
C VAL A 412 16.71 -32.81 2.69
N ILE A 413 15.62 -32.18 2.23
CA ILE A 413 15.09 -32.30 0.86
C ILE A 413 16.18 -31.93 -0.16
N ARG A 414 16.88 -30.80 0.05
CA ARG A 414 18.00 -30.36 -0.80
C ARG A 414 19.08 -31.43 -0.94
N ASN A 415 19.42 -32.11 0.16
CA ASN A 415 20.46 -33.14 0.15
C ASN A 415 19.99 -34.42 -0.56
N ARG A 416 18.73 -34.82 -0.36
CA ARG A 416 18.13 -35.99 -1.02
C ARG A 416 18.01 -35.79 -2.54
N LEU A 417 17.62 -34.60 -2.98
CA LEU A 417 17.42 -34.27 -4.39
C LEU A 417 18.67 -33.73 -5.11
N LYS A 418 19.83 -33.68 -4.42
CA LYS A 418 21.09 -33.17 -5.00
C LYS A 418 21.50 -33.92 -6.27
N LYS A 419 21.23 -35.23 -6.33
CA LYS A 419 21.56 -36.11 -7.46
C LYS A 419 20.85 -35.74 -8.75
N MET A 420 19.74 -35.00 -8.69
CA MET A 420 19.04 -34.52 -9.90
C MET A 420 19.93 -33.62 -10.77
N ARG A 421 20.95 -32.98 -10.17
CA ARG A 421 21.91 -32.09 -10.85
C ARG A 421 23.27 -32.76 -11.12
N GLU A 422 23.49 -34.01 -10.72
CA GLU A 422 24.76 -34.71 -10.98
C GLU A 422 24.94 -34.92 -12.49
N GLY A 423 25.94 -34.25 -13.08
CA GLY A 423 26.15 -34.18 -14.53
C GLY A 423 25.96 -32.78 -15.14
N MET A 424 25.44 -31.80 -14.39
CA MET A 424 25.40 -30.41 -14.85
C MET A 424 26.81 -29.79 -14.84
N GLN A 425 27.41 -29.62 -16.01
CA GLN A 425 28.42 -28.58 -16.20
C GLN A 425 27.72 -27.25 -16.49
N HIS A 426 28.27 -26.16 -15.96
CA HIS A 426 27.74 -24.79 -16.08
C HIS A 426 27.34 -24.42 -17.52
N ASN A 427 28.07 -24.93 -18.52
CA ASN A 427 27.86 -24.66 -19.93
C ASN A 427 26.54 -25.19 -20.53
N ILE A 428 25.90 -26.20 -19.92
CA ILE A 428 24.68 -26.82 -20.50
C ILE A 428 23.44 -25.98 -20.20
N MET A 429 23.39 -25.32 -19.04
CA MET A 429 22.31 -24.39 -18.70
C MET A 429 22.37 -23.14 -19.58
N ASP A 430 23.57 -22.62 -19.85
CA ASP A 430 23.79 -21.53 -20.80
C ASP A 430 23.40 -21.96 -22.23
N GLN A 431 23.71 -23.19 -22.62
CA GLN A 431 23.32 -23.74 -23.92
C GLN A 431 21.81 -23.97 -24.05
N MET A 432 21.12 -24.37 -22.97
CA MET A 432 19.67 -24.52 -22.95
C MET A 432 18.96 -23.16 -22.92
N MET A 433 19.55 -22.16 -22.25
CA MET A 433 19.14 -20.76 -22.34
C MET A 433 19.31 -20.24 -23.77
N ASP A 434 20.44 -20.48 -24.41
CA ASP A 434 20.69 -20.09 -25.82
C ASP A 434 19.69 -20.74 -26.76
N ILE A 435 19.40 -22.04 -26.59
CA ILE A 435 18.41 -22.75 -27.42
C ILE A 435 17.00 -22.16 -27.22
N MET A 436 16.59 -21.95 -25.97
CA MET A 436 15.26 -21.41 -25.65
C MET A 436 15.12 -19.91 -26.00
N GLU A 437 16.20 -19.13 -25.91
CA GLU A 437 16.26 -17.74 -26.37
C GLU A 437 16.17 -17.69 -27.90
N LYS A 438 16.81 -18.63 -28.61
CA LYS A 438 16.63 -18.77 -30.07
C LYS A 438 15.19 -19.10 -30.46
N TYR A 439 14.54 -20.01 -29.73
CA TYR A 439 13.13 -20.32 -29.97
C TYR A 439 12.21 -19.14 -29.66
N ALA A 440 12.46 -18.43 -28.55
CA ALA A 440 11.69 -17.23 -28.19
C ALA A 440 11.87 -16.10 -29.21
N ASN A 441 13.10 -15.84 -29.66
CA ASN A 441 13.42 -14.84 -30.68
C ASN A 441 12.79 -15.20 -32.03
N ASN A 442 12.84 -16.48 -32.45
CA ASN A 442 12.17 -16.92 -33.68
C ASN A 442 10.64 -16.71 -33.62
N LEU A 443 10.05 -16.92 -32.45
CA LEU A 443 8.61 -16.71 -32.24
C LEU A 443 8.26 -15.22 -32.21
N GLU A 444 9.11 -14.40 -31.57
CA GLU A 444 8.98 -12.95 -31.57
C GLU A 444 9.14 -12.36 -32.98
N ASP A 445 10.09 -12.85 -33.76
CA ASP A 445 10.28 -12.48 -35.17
C ASP A 445 9.05 -12.87 -36.01
N LEU A 446 8.50 -14.06 -35.78
CA LEU A 446 7.28 -14.50 -36.47
C LEU A 446 6.05 -13.67 -36.08
N VAL A 447 5.92 -13.30 -34.80
CA VAL A 447 4.86 -12.43 -34.29
C VAL A 447 5.02 -11.02 -34.83
N ASN A 448 6.24 -10.48 -34.89
CA ASN A 448 6.53 -9.17 -35.48
C ASN A 448 6.21 -9.16 -36.98
N GLU A 449 6.54 -10.23 -37.70
CA GLU A 449 6.22 -10.37 -39.12
C GLU A 449 4.71 -10.42 -39.36
N ARG A 450 3.97 -11.22 -38.58
CA ARG A 450 2.49 -11.26 -38.67
C ARG A 450 1.85 -9.93 -38.29
N THR A 451 2.37 -9.27 -37.26
CA THR A 451 1.91 -7.93 -36.85
C THR A 451 2.12 -6.91 -37.96
N ARG A 452 3.28 -6.95 -38.64
CA ARG A 452 3.58 -6.10 -39.79
C ARG A 452 2.62 -6.35 -40.94
N LEU A 453 2.41 -7.61 -41.33
CA LEU A 453 1.50 -7.99 -42.41
C LEU A 453 0.06 -7.54 -42.12
N LEU A 454 -0.39 -7.71 -40.88
CA LEU A 454 -1.72 -7.28 -40.45
C LEU A 454 -1.86 -5.75 -40.49
N TYR A 455 -0.81 -5.01 -40.13
CA TYR A 455 -0.79 -3.55 -40.24
C TYR A 455 -0.86 -3.10 -41.71
N GLU A 456 -0.12 -3.75 -42.61
CA GLU A 456 -0.17 -3.47 -44.05
C GLU A 456 -1.54 -3.82 -44.65
N GLU A 457 -2.14 -4.94 -44.25
CA GLU A 457 -3.47 -5.33 -44.70
C GLU A 457 -4.54 -4.35 -44.20
N LYS A 458 -4.48 -3.99 -42.91
CA LYS A 458 -5.35 -2.98 -42.32
C LYS A 458 -5.23 -1.64 -43.05
N GLN A 459 -4.02 -1.18 -43.36
CA GLN A 459 -3.79 0.06 -44.08
C GLN A 459 -4.42 0.03 -45.49
N LYS A 460 -4.29 -1.10 -46.21
CA LYS A 460 -4.96 -1.30 -47.50
C LYS A 460 -6.48 -1.25 -47.37
N THR A 461 -7.05 -1.83 -46.30
CA THR A 461 -8.49 -1.76 -46.04
C THR A 461 -8.94 -0.35 -45.68
N GLU A 462 -8.20 0.39 -44.86
CA GLU A 462 -8.49 1.78 -44.51
C GLU A 462 -8.42 2.70 -45.74
N ASP A 463 -7.39 2.55 -46.59
CA ASP A 463 -7.27 3.30 -47.84
C ASP A 463 -8.44 3.01 -48.79
N LEU A 464 -8.87 1.74 -48.89
CA LEU A 464 -10.04 1.37 -49.67
C LEU A 464 -11.32 1.98 -49.11
N LEU A 465 -11.51 1.92 -47.79
CA LEU A 465 -12.67 2.49 -47.10
C LEU A 465 -12.76 4.00 -47.34
N HIS A 466 -11.62 4.71 -47.27
CA HIS A 466 -11.53 6.15 -47.55
C HIS A 466 -11.73 6.51 -49.03
N ARG A 467 -11.52 5.58 -49.96
CA ARG A 467 -11.86 5.77 -51.39
C ARG A 467 -13.34 5.57 -51.67
N MET A 468 -14.02 4.73 -50.90
CA MET A 468 -15.44 4.41 -51.08
C MET A 468 -16.35 5.36 -50.29
N LEU A 469 -15.89 5.86 -49.14
CA LEU A 469 -16.67 6.70 -48.23
C LEU A 469 -15.90 7.96 -47.80
N PRO A 470 -16.58 9.11 -47.64
CA PRO A 470 -15.96 10.31 -47.09
C PRO A 470 -15.34 10.06 -45.71
N ALA A 471 -14.17 10.67 -45.45
CA ALA A 471 -13.41 10.48 -44.20
C ALA A 471 -14.23 10.60 -42.89
N PRO A 472 -15.21 11.52 -42.74
CA PRO A 472 -16.03 11.59 -41.52
C PRO A 472 -16.90 10.36 -41.29
N VAL A 473 -17.46 9.79 -42.37
CA VAL A 473 -18.37 8.63 -42.34
C VAL A 473 -17.56 7.36 -42.08
N ALA A 474 -16.44 7.20 -42.78
CA ALA A 474 -15.50 6.10 -42.59
C ALA A 474 -15.05 5.99 -41.11
N GLN A 475 -14.65 7.11 -40.49
CA GLN A 475 -14.20 7.13 -39.09
C GLN A 475 -15.29 6.77 -38.07
N GLN A 476 -16.56 7.11 -38.34
CA GLN A 476 -17.68 6.75 -37.46
C GLN A 476 -17.99 5.25 -37.55
N LEU A 477 -17.97 4.70 -38.77
CA LEU A 477 -18.17 3.26 -39.01
C LEU A 477 -17.03 2.41 -38.43
N THR A 478 -15.76 2.84 -38.55
CA THR A 478 -14.62 2.13 -37.91
C THR A 478 -14.73 2.09 -36.38
N LYS A 479 -15.45 3.04 -35.77
CA LYS A 479 -15.71 3.08 -34.32
C LYS A 479 -16.97 2.29 -33.92
N GLY A 480 -17.66 1.64 -34.86
CA GLY A 480 -18.91 0.91 -34.62
C GLY A 480 -20.10 1.82 -34.30
N ILE A 481 -20.00 3.11 -34.62
CA ILE A 481 -21.07 4.09 -34.39
C ILE A 481 -21.91 4.15 -35.66
N GLY A 482 -23.21 3.92 -35.52
CA GLY A 482 -24.17 4.09 -36.62
C GLY A 482 -24.16 5.54 -37.12
N VAL A 483 -24.11 5.73 -38.43
CA VAL A 483 -24.11 7.06 -39.05
C VAL A 483 -25.55 7.50 -39.21
N GLU A 484 -25.94 8.60 -38.56
CA GLU A 484 -27.29 9.13 -38.70
C GLU A 484 -27.48 9.80 -40.08
N PRO A 485 -28.61 9.57 -40.76
CA PRO A 485 -28.87 10.13 -42.07
C PRO A 485 -29.08 11.65 -42.01
N GLU A 486 -28.25 12.40 -42.73
CA GLU A 486 -28.40 13.85 -42.86
C GLU A 486 -29.40 14.20 -43.97
N SER A 487 -30.34 15.11 -43.66
CA SER A 487 -31.30 15.66 -44.62
C SER A 487 -30.91 17.07 -45.04
N PHE A 488 -30.90 17.34 -46.35
CA PHE A 488 -30.66 18.68 -46.88
C PHE A 488 -31.91 19.23 -47.55
N ASP A 489 -32.23 20.51 -47.28
CA ASP A 489 -33.43 21.16 -47.80
C ASP A 489 -33.37 21.39 -49.33
N PHE A 490 -32.16 21.62 -49.87
CA PHE A 490 -31.91 21.86 -51.28
C PHE A 490 -30.66 21.11 -51.75
N VAL A 491 -30.80 20.27 -52.78
CA VAL A 491 -29.69 19.52 -53.38
C VAL A 491 -29.89 19.43 -54.89
N THR A 492 -28.79 19.60 -55.63
CA THR A 492 -28.76 19.34 -57.08
C THR A 492 -28.01 18.05 -57.30
N ILE A 493 -28.64 17.10 -58.01
CA ILE A 493 -28.08 15.76 -58.20
C ILE A 493 -27.74 15.60 -59.67
N TYR A 494 -26.46 15.30 -59.93
CA TYR A 494 -26.00 14.86 -61.23
C TYR A 494 -26.17 13.34 -61.34
N PHE A 495 -26.88 12.89 -62.36
CA PHE A 495 -26.96 11.46 -62.69
C PHE A 495 -26.47 11.24 -64.12
N SER A 496 -25.39 10.49 -64.25
CA SER A 496 -24.88 9.99 -65.52
C SER A 496 -24.98 8.49 -65.54
N ASP A 497 -25.76 7.95 -66.47
CA ASP A 497 -25.83 6.51 -66.73
C ASP A 497 -25.03 6.19 -67.99
N ILE A 498 -24.11 5.24 -67.86
CA ILE A 498 -23.38 4.69 -69.01
C ILE A 498 -24.19 3.48 -69.47
N VAL A 499 -24.73 3.55 -70.68
CA VAL A 499 -25.58 2.46 -71.19
C VAL A 499 -24.75 1.19 -71.31
N GLY A 500 -25.12 0.15 -70.54
CA GLY A 500 -24.38 -1.11 -70.48
C GLY A 500 -23.26 -1.16 -69.42
N PHE A 501 -23.19 -0.20 -68.50
CA PHE A 501 -22.17 -0.12 -67.44
C PHE A 501 -21.99 -1.42 -66.67
N THR A 502 -23.08 -2.10 -66.29
CA THR A 502 -23.05 -3.35 -65.51
C THR A 502 -22.35 -4.50 -66.23
N ALA A 503 -22.45 -4.54 -67.57
CA ALA A 503 -21.75 -5.54 -68.37
C ALA A 503 -20.25 -5.18 -68.52
N MET A 504 -19.93 -3.89 -68.56
CA MET A 504 -18.54 -3.40 -68.70
C MET A 504 -17.75 -3.44 -67.37
N SER A 505 -18.41 -3.20 -66.24
CA SER A 505 -17.79 -3.22 -64.91
C SER A 505 -17.52 -4.63 -64.40
N ALA A 506 -18.31 -5.62 -64.83
CA ALA A 506 -18.10 -7.04 -64.51
C ALA A 506 -16.77 -7.59 -65.07
N GLU A 507 -16.20 -6.95 -66.10
CA GLU A 507 -14.94 -7.36 -66.72
C GLU A 507 -13.73 -6.50 -66.27
N SER A 508 -13.91 -5.54 -65.35
CA SER A 508 -12.88 -4.55 -64.96
C SER A 508 -12.50 -4.63 -63.47
N SER A 509 -11.24 -4.32 -63.10
CA SER A 509 -10.80 -4.37 -61.71
C SER A 509 -11.29 -3.15 -60.89
N PRO A 510 -11.66 -3.32 -59.59
CA PRO A 510 -12.27 -2.25 -58.77
C PRO A 510 -11.43 -0.95 -58.65
N LEU A 511 -10.11 -1.04 -58.80
CA LEU A 511 -9.19 0.09 -58.74
C LEU A 511 -9.28 1.02 -59.96
N GLN A 512 -9.81 0.54 -61.09
CA GLN A 512 -9.85 1.28 -62.35
C GLN A 512 -11.10 2.17 -62.50
N VAL A 513 -12.03 2.12 -61.53
CA VAL A 513 -13.29 2.87 -61.57
C VAL A 513 -13.48 3.60 -60.24
N SER A 514 -12.79 4.72 -60.03
CA SER A 514 -13.15 5.64 -58.93
C SER A 514 -12.71 7.08 -59.18
N GLY A 515 -13.58 8.02 -58.82
CA GLY A 515 -13.30 9.45 -58.72
C GLY A 515 -14.32 10.07 -57.77
N LEU A 516 -13.86 10.92 -56.84
CA LEU A 516 -14.70 11.60 -55.85
C LEU A 516 -14.77 13.11 -56.18
N PRO A 517 -15.97 13.73 -56.23
CA PRO A 517 -16.10 15.15 -56.48
C PRO A 517 -15.75 16.00 -55.23
N LEU A 518 -15.05 17.11 -55.45
CA LEU A 518 -14.74 18.13 -54.43
C LEU A 518 -15.87 19.18 -54.34
N LYS A 519 -16.11 19.72 -53.14
CA LYS A 519 -17.21 20.67 -52.85
C LYS A 519 -16.95 22.05 -53.49
N ASN A 520 -17.87 22.58 -54.30
CA ASN A 520 -17.69 23.83 -55.07
C ASN A 520 -18.68 24.99 -54.76
N GLY A 521 -19.43 24.92 -53.66
CA GLY A 521 -20.36 25.99 -53.22
C GLY A 521 -21.61 26.14 -54.11
N ASP A 522 -22.18 27.34 -54.18
CA ASP A 522 -23.46 27.63 -54.85
C ASP A 522 -23.42 27.64 -56.39
N ARG A 523 -22.24 27.40 -56.97
CA ARG A 523 -22.09 27.26 -58.44
C ARG A 523 -22.47 25.87 -58.95
N HIS A 524 -22.92 24.99 -58.07
CA HIS A 524 -23.11 23.57 -58.34
C HIS A 524 -23.95 23.26 -59.59
N ALA A 525 -25.10 23.92 -59.77
CA ALA A 525 -25.97 23.67 -60.93
C ALA A 525 -25.35 24.12 -62.26
N GLY A 526 -24.64 25.25 -62.27
CA GLY A 526 -23.95 25.75 -63.47
C GLY A 526 -22.75 24.88 -63.85
N GLU A 527 -21.92 24.54 -62.86
CA GLU A 527 -20.75 23.67 -63.07
C GLU A 527 -21.16 22.26 -63.50
N ILE A 528 -22.26 21.71 -62.96
CA ILE A 528 -22.80 20.42 -63.40
C ILE A 528 -23.28 20.50 -64.86
N ALA A 529 -23.95 21.58 -65.26
CA ALA A 529 -24.41 21.74 -66.63
C ALA A 529 -23.23 21.90 -67.62
N SER A 530 -22.20 22.66 -67.26
CA SER A 530 -20.96 22.81 -68.04
C SER A 530 -20.21 21.47 -68.13
N MET A 531 -19.97 20.80 -67.01
CA MET A 531 -19.33 19.49 -66.96
C MET A 531 -20.11 18.44 -67.79
N SER A 532 -21.44 18.51 -67.79
CA SER A 532 -22.30 17.63 -68.60
C SER A 532 -22.07 17.82 -70.09
N LEU A 533 -21.96 19.08 -70.56
CA LEU A 533 -21.65 19.39 -71.94
C LEU A 533 -20.23 18.94 -72.30
N ASP A 534 -19.25 19.26 -71.45
CA ASP A 534 -17.84 18.90 -71.66
C ASP A 534 -17.66 17.37 -71.74
N LEU A 535 -18.36 16.60 -70.90
CA LEU A 535 -18.36 15.14 -70.93
C LEU A 535 -18.99 14.57 -72.20
N LEU A 536 -20.11 15.13 -72.67
CA LEU A 536 -20.74 14.72 -73.93
C LEU A 536 -19.83 15.00 -75.13
N GLU A 537 -19.10 16.10 -75.10
CA GLU A 537 -18.17 16.47 -76.15
C GLU A 537 -16.91 15.59 -76.12
N ALA A 538 -16.33 15.35 -74.95
CA ALA A 538 -15.16 14.48 -74.77
C ALA A 538 -15.44 13.03 -75.19
N ILE A 539 -16.63 12.50 -74.87
CA ILE A 539 -17.01 11.11 -75.19
C ILE A 539 -17.17 10.86 -76.69
N ARG A 540 -17.47 11.89 -77.49
CA ARG A 540 -17.51 11.75 -78.96
C ARG A 540 -16.14 11.41 -79.56
N VAL A 541 -15.06 11.82 -78.91
CA VAL A 541 -13.69 11.67 -79.43
C VAL A 541 -12.90 10.61 -78.65
N HIS A 542 -13.35 10.26 -77.45
CA HIS A 542 -12.70 9.28 -76.59
C HIS A 542 -12.86 7.85 -77.10
N ARG A 543 -11.74 7.12 -77.22
CA ARG A 543 -11.70 5.68 -77.53
C ARG A 543 -11.15 4.94 -76.32
N ILE A 544 -11.81 3.82 -75.98
CA ILE A 544 -11.40 2.97 -74.86
C ILE A 544 -10.05 2.32 -75.20
N ALA A 545 -9.04 2.52 -74.36
CA ALA A 545 -7.65 2.13 -74.65
C ALA A 545 -7.47 0.62 -74.96
N HIS A 546 -8.29 -0.24 -74.36
CA HIS A 546 -8.26 -1.70 -74.57
C HIS A 546 -9.36 -2.20 -75.54
N ARG A 547 -10.29 -1.32 -75.98
CA ARG A 547 -11.37 -1.61 -76.95
C ARG A 547 -11.61 -0.40 -77.86
N PRO A 548 -10.68 -0.10 -78.80
CA PRO A 548 -10.67 1.16 -79.54
C PRO A 548 -11.81 1.32 -80.56
N ASN A 549 -12.54 0.25 -80.88
CA ASN A 549 -13.66 0.25 -81.83
C ASN A 549 -15.02 0.52 -81.18
N ASP A 550 -15.11 0.45 -79.86
CA ASP A 550 -16.36 0.67 -79.13
C ASP A 550 -16.50 2.15 -78.77
N VAL A 551 -17.68 2.71 -79.02
CA VAL A 551 -18.00 4.11 -78.72
C VAL A 551 -18.83 4.16 -77.45
N LEU A 552 -18.31 4.83 -76.43
CA LEU A 552 -19.01 4.98 -75.15
C LEU A 552 -20.26 5.84 -75.35
N LYS A 553 -21.42 5.38 -74.85
CA LYS A 553 -22.68 6.12 -74.92
C LYS A 553 -23.07 6.57 -73.52
N LEU A 554 -23.13 7.87 -73.32
CA LEU A 554 -23.49 8.49 -72.05
C LEU A 554 -24.89 9.09 -72.12
N ARG A 555 -25.71 8.82 -71.11
CA ARG A 555 -26.98 9.52 -70.89
C ARG A 555 -26.82 10.39 -69.66
N ILE A 556 -27.03 11.70 -69.83
CA ILE A 556 -26.93 12.67 -68.74
C ILE A 556 -28.31 13.25 -68.42
N GLY A 557 -28.65 13.33 -67.14
CA GLY A 557 -29.80 14.05 -66.63
C GLY A 557 -29.41 14.97 -65.47
N ILE A 558 -30.07 16.12 -65.39
CA ILE A 558 -29.94 17.07 -64.26
C ILE A 558 -31.32 17.17 -63.60
N HIS A 559 -31.38 16.89 -62.30
CA HIS A 559 -32.62 17.01 -61.54
C HIS A 559 -32.41 17.92 -60.32
N THR A 560 -33.28 18.91 -60.18
CA THR A 560 -33.33 19.81 -59.02
C THR A 560 -34.64 19.55 -58.28
N GLY A 561 -34.58 19.15 -57.00
CA GLY A 561 -35.75 18.81 -56.20
C GLY A 561 -35.62 19.23 -54.75
N TYR A 562 -36.75 19.34 -54.06
CA TYR A 562 -36.82 19.65 -52.63
C TYR A 562 -36.74 18.37 -51.80
N LYS A 563 -35.75 18.33 -50.88
CA LYS A 563 -35.43 17.26 -49.92
C LYS A 563 -34.86 15.96 -50.49
N LEU A 564 -33.66 15.59 -50.03
CA LEU A 564 -33.07 14.27 -50.21
C LEU A 564 -32.50 13.74 -48.89
N CYS A 565 -32.66 12.45 -48.64
CA CYS A 565 -32.09 11.73 -47.50
C CYS A 565 -30.94 10.85 -48.00
N ARG A 566 -29.74 11.01 -47.44
CA ARG A 566 -28.56 10.20 -47.84
C ARG A 566 -28.54 8.93 -46.99
N LEU A 567 -28.97 7.80 -47.56
CA LEU A 567 -28.89 6.50 -46.91
C LEU A 567 -27.44 5.98 -46.93
N GLY A 568 -26.86 5.78 -45.75
CA GLY A 568 -25.64 4.98 -45.57
C GLY A 568 -25.99 3.57 -45.10
N GLU A 569 -26.52 2.76 -46.03
CA GLU A 569 -26.77 1.28 -46.02
C GLU A 569 -27.39 0.58 -44.77
N PRO A 570 -27.98 -0.64 -44.89
CA PRO A 570 -28.32 -1.45 -46.06
C PRO A 570 -29.85 -1.67 -46.21
N LEU A 571 -30.30 -2.07 -47.40
CA LEU A 571 -31.60 -2.74 -47.61
C LEU A 571 -31.31 -4.21 -47.99
N PRO A 572 -32.20 -5.15 -47.64
CA PRO A 572 -31.89 -6.57 -47.39
C PRO A 572 -31.32 -7.37 -48.56
#